data_AF-A0A821H1A5-F1
#
_entry.id   AF-A0A821H1A5-F1
#
_cell.length_a   1.000
_cell.length_b   1.000
_cell.length_c   1.000
_cell.angle_alpha   90.00
_cell.angle_beta   90.00
_cell.angle_gamma   90.00
#
_symmetry.space_group_name_H-M   'P 1'
#
loop_
_entity.id
_entity.type
_entity.pdbx_description
1 polymer ?
#
loop_
_entity_poly.entity_id
_entity_poly.type
_entity_poly.pdbx_seq_one_letter_code
_entity_poly.pdbx_strand_id
1 'polypeptide(L)'
;MFQLDALIDTSVLPSNVMSLRDDKFIDLVKAEAGDGAAALLEIQGINCVKSLLMTSNIYSIMDVKSKSLDGFKNKYGYMQDDGTFVIQPGIKGNTEYLIDLLKKKCIEDAK
;
A
#
# COMPACT_ATOMS: atom_id res chain seq x y z
N MET A 1 -8.64 -16.43 -17.24
CA MET A 1 -7.85 -15.20 -17.00
C MET A 1 -8.86 -14.11 -16.67
N PHE A 2 -9.01 -13.75 -15.38
CA PHE A 2 -9.96 -12.70 -14.98
C PHE A 2 -9.38 -11.34 -15.43
N GLN A 3 -10.17 -10.53 -16.14
CA GLN A 3 -9.76 -9.17 -16.49
C GLN A 3 -9.91 -8.28 -15.26
N LEU A 4 -8.80 -8.04 -14.54
CA LEU A 4 -8.78 -7.19 -13.33
C LEU A 4 -9.29 -5.76 -13.61
N ASP A 5 -9.05 -5.25 -14.82
CA ASP A 5 -9.43 -3.88 -15.21
C ASP A 5 -10.94 -3.60 -15.10
N ALA A 6 -11.77 -4.64 -15.18
CA ALA A 6 -13.22 -4.55 -15.05
C ALA A 6 -13.70 -4.42 -13.59
N LEU A 7 -12.83 -4.67 -12.60
CA LEU A 7 -13.16 -4.64 -11.17
C LEU A 7 -12.68 -3.37 -10.47
N ILE A 8 -11.86 -2.54 -11.12
CA ILE A 8 -11.31 -1.32 -10.52
C ILE A 8 -12.27 -0.15 -10.78
N ASP A 9 -13.07 0.21 -9.78
CA ASP A 9 -13.96 1.37 -9.82
C ASP A 9 -13.32 2.58 -9.14
N THR A 10 -12.87 3.57 -9.92
CA THR A 10 -12.22 4.79 -9.40
C THR A 10 -13.20 5.78 -8.78
N SER A 11 -14.52 5.58 -8.92
CA SER A 11 -15.53 6.48 -8.37
C SER A 11 -15.60 6.47 -6.84
N VAL A 12 -15.06 5.42 -6.20
CA VAL A 12 -14.93 5.32 -4.75
C VAL A 12 -13.89 6.29 -4.18
N LEU A 13 -12.92 6.74 -5.01
CA LEU A 13 -11.87 7.64 -4.57
C LEU A 13 -12.37 9.08 -4.47
N PRO A 14 -11.89 9.85 -3.48
CA PRO A 14 -12.20 11.27 -3.41
C PRO A 14 -11.63 12.02 -4.62
N SER A 15 -12.34 13.05 -5.09
CA SER A 15 -11.97 13.80 -6.30
C SER A 15 -10.58 14.45 -6.22
N ASN A 16 -10.09 14.74 -5.01
CA ASN A 16 -8.80 15.35 -4.75
C ASN A 16 -7.72 14.33 -4.36
N VAL A 17 -7.92 13.02 -4.57
CA VAL A 17 -7.03 11.93 -4.12
C VAL A 17 -5.56 12.16 -4.51
N MET A 18 -5.28 12.67 -5.70
CA MET A 18 -3.92 12.93 -6.20
C MET A 18 -3.17 14.02 -5.42
N SER A 19 -3.90 14.85 -4.68
CA SER A 19 -3.36 15.96 -3.87
C SER A 19 -3.21 15.62 -2.40
N LEU A 20 -3.71 14.46 -1.95
CA LEU A 20 -3.64 14.05 -0.55
C LEU A 20 -2.19 13.80 -0.13
N ARG A 21 -1.89 14.23 1.10
CA ARG A 21 -0.57 14.13 1.72
C ARG A 21 -0.69 13.85 3.21
N ASP A 22 0.38 13.29 3.77
CA ASP A 22 0.60 13.06 5.19
C ASP A 22 -0.60 12.32 5.79
N ASP A 23 -1.12 12.78 6.93
CA ASP A 23 -2.21 12.13 7.66
C ASP A 23 -3.43 11.85 6.78
N LYS A 24 -3.81 12.78 5.90
CA LYS A 24 -4.98 12.59 5.02
C LYS A 24 -4.77 11.48 3.98
N PHE A 25 -3.54 11.32 3.52
CA PHE A 25 -3.20 10.22 2.62
C PHE A 25 -3.20 8.89 3.38
N ILE A 26 -2.62 8.86 4.59
CA ILE A 26 -2.61 7.67 5.43
C ILE A 26 -4.03 7.25 5.84
N ASP A 27 -4.91 8.20 6.16
CA ASP A 27 -6.31 7.92 6.49
C ASP A 27 -7.06 7.28 5.32
N LEU A 28 -6.80 7.74 4.08
CA LEU A 28 -7.33 7.08 2.88
C LEU A 28 -6.81 5.64 2.77
N VAL A 29 -5.51 5.42 2.98
CA VAL A 29 -4.91 4.08 2.91
C VAL A 29 -5.53 3.16 3.97
N LYS A 30 -5.79 3.66 5.19
CA LYS A 30 -6.49 2.89 6.24
C LYS A 30 -7.90 2.52 5.81
N ALA A 31 -8.64 3.46 5.23
CA ALA A 31 -10.01 3.23 4.79
C ALA A 31 -10.09 2.19 3.65
N GLU A 32 -9.19 2.28 2.67
CA GLU A 32 -9.25 1.45 1.46
C GLU A 32 -8.47 0.13 1.56
N ALA A 33 -7.34 0.12 2.26
CA ALA A 33 -6.42 -1.03 2.30
C ALA A 33 -6.17 -1.58 3.72
N GLY A 34 -6.65 -0.90 4.75
CA GLY A 34 -6.56 -1.30 6.15
C GLY A 34 -5.28 -0.83 6.86
N ASP A 35 -5.26 -0.98 8.18
CA ASP A 35 -4.18 -0.51 9.06
C ASP A 35 -2.81 -1.11 8.74
N GLY A 36 -2.77 -2.36 8.26
CA GLY A 36 -1.54 -3.02 7.88
C GLY A 36 -0.85 -2.37 6.67
N ALA A 37 -1.65 -1.98 5.66
CA ALA A 37 -1.15 -1.28 4.48
C ALA A 37 -0.70 0.13 4.85
N ALA A 38 -1.47 0.85 5.67
CA ALA A 38 -1.11 2.17 6.15
C ALA A 38 0.22 2.15 6.92
N ALA A 39 0.36 1.24 7.88
CA ALA A 39 1.59 1.09 8.65
C ALA A 39 2.80 0.75 7.75
N LEU A 40 2.61 -0.06 6.70
CA LEU A 40 3.66 -0.39 5.73
C LEU A 40 4.16 0.86 4.98
N LEU A 41 3.27 1.77 4.62
CA LEU A 41 3.64 3.01 3.94
C LEU A 41 4.30 4.01 4.91
N GLU A 42 3.79 4.11 6.14
CA GLU A 42 4.35 5.01 7.17
C GLU A 42 5.80 4.66 7.52
N ILE A 43 6.14 3.38 7.73
CA ILE A 43 7.52 2.98 8.05
C ILE A 43 8.52 3.28 6.92
N GLN A 44 8.04 3.47 5.69
CA GLN A 44 8.84 3.82 4.52
C GLN A 44 8.88 5.33 4.27
N GLY A 45 8.12 6.13 5.03
CA GLY A 45 7.95 7.56 4.78
C GLY A 45 7.14 7.85 3.52
N ILE A 46 6.33 6.90 3.04
CA ILE A 46 5.44 7.09 1.89
C ILE A 46 4.18 7.80 2.40
N ASN A 47 4.08 9.09 2.08
CA ASN A 47 3.04 9.98 2.61
C ASN A 47 2.17 10.64 1.54
N CYS A 48 2.26 10.24 0.27
CA CYS A 48 1.37 10.74 -0.78
C CYS A 48 1.27 9.77 -1.95
N VAL A 49 0.26 9.97 -2.80
CA VAL A 49 0.04 9.13 -4.00
C VAL A 49 1.27 9.11 -4.90
N LYS A 50 1.93 10.27 -5.10
CA LYS A 50 3.11 10.36 -5.96
C LYS A 50 4.26 9.50 -5.45
N SER A 51 4.60 9.57 -4.15
CA SER A 51 5.71 8.76 -3.61
C SER A 51 5.38 7.27 -3.63
N LEU A 52 4.11 6.90 -3.39
CA LEU A 52 3.64 5.52 -3.51
C LEU A 52 3.83 5.00 -4.94
N LEU A 53 3.29 5.72 -5.95
CA LEU A 53 3.34 5.28 -7.34
C LEU A 53 4.75 5.28 -7.94
N MET A 54 5.67 6.06 -7.39
CA MET A 54 7.09 6.07 -7.77
C MET A 54 7.91 4.97 -7.08
N THR A 55 7.37 4.31 -6.06
CA THR A 55 8.08 3.24 -5.34
C THR A 55 7.95 1.92 -6.11
N SER A 56 9.07 1.39 -6.57
CA SER A 56 9.10 0.19 -7.43
C SER A 56 8.70 -1.09 -6.71
N ASN A 57 9.10 -1.24 -5.45
CA ASN A 57 8.74 -2.37 -4.60
C ASN A 57 8.56 -1.92 -3.15
N ILE A 58 7.31 -1.68 -2.75
CA ILE A 58 6.96 -1.26 -1.39
C ILE A 58 7.20 -2.34 -0.32
N TYR A 59 7.50 -3.58 -0.71
CA TYR A 59 7.73 -4.68 0.23
C TYR A 59 9.21 -4.90 0.53
N SER A 60 10.13 -4.32 -0.24
CA SER A 60 11.58 -4.53 -0.06
C SER A 60 12.10 -4.03 1.29
N ILE A 61 11.38 -3.10 1.94
CA ILE A 61 11.69 -2.67 3.30
C ILE A 61 11.68 -3.83 4.29
N MET A 62 10.93 -4.91 4.02
CA MET A 62 10.85 -6.09 4.88
C MET A 62 12.13 -6.92 4.90
N ASP A 63 12.97 -6.79 3.87
CA ASP A 63 14.28 -7.48 3.80
C ASP A 63 15.33 -6.81 4.69
N VAL A 64 15.05 -5.61 5.19
CA VAL A 64 15.95 -4.88 6.09
C VAL A 64 15.98 -5.54 7.46
N LYS A 65 17.20 -5.89 7.90
CA LYS A 65 17.46 -6.38 9.25
C LYS A 65 17.53 -5.20 10.23
N SER A 66 16.37 -4.80 10.75
CA SER A 66 16.27 -3.74 11.73
C SER A 66 15.29 -4.08 12.83
N LYS A 67 15.71 -3.86 14.09
CA LYS A 67 14.85 -4.00 15.27
C LYS A 67 13.65 -3.06 15.23
N SER A 68 13.76 -1.93 14.52
CA SER A 68 12.63 -1.00 14.35
C SER A 68 11.47 -1.62 13.54
N LEU A 69 11.74 -2.67 12.76
CA LEU A 69 10.73 -3.35 11.93
C LEU A 69 10.15 -4.59 12.61
N ASP A 70 10.74 -5.08 13.71
CA ASP A 70 10.29 -6.29 14.40
C ASP A 70 8.84 -6.16 14.87
N GLY A 71 8.45 -5.00 15.39
CA GLY A 71 7.08 -4.73 15.81
C GLY A 71 6.06 -4.83 14.66
N PHE A 72 6.42 -4.32 13.48
CA PHE A 72 5.59 -4.44 12.28
C PHE A 72 5.50 -5.91 11.83
N LYS A 73 6.65 -6.59 11.72
CA LYS A 73 6.74 -7.98 11.27
C LYS A 73 5.92 -8.92 12.16
N ASN A 74 6.01 -8.75 13.47
CA ASN A 74 5.27 -9.56 14.44
C ASN A 74 3.74 -9.33 14.38
N LYS A 75 3.31 -8.13 13.99
CA LYS A 75 1.88 -7.77 13.94
C LYS A 75 1.21 -8.13 12.61
N TYR A 76 1.92 -7.94 11.50
CA TYR A 76 1.35 -7.93 10.15
C TYR A 76 1.94 -8.98 9.21
N GLY A 77 2.69 -9.93 9.73
CA GLY A 77 3.19 -11.05 8.96
C GLY A 77 3.44 -12.29 9.79
N TYR A 78 4.17 -13.22 9.19
CA TYR A 78 4.52 -14.50 9.74
C TYR A 78 6.03 -14.65 9.65
N MET A 79 6.68 -14.86 10.79
CA MET A 79 8.06 -15.33 10.81
C MET A 79 8.04 -16.84 10.60
N GLN A 80 8.78 -17.32 9.62
CA GLN A 80 8.95 -18.74 9.36
C GLN A 80 10.08 -19.31 10.21
N ASP A 81 10.10 -20.63 10.37
CA ASP A 81 11.10 -21.34 11.19
C ASP A 81 12.53 -21.19 10.64
N ASP A 82 12.68 -20.90 9.34
CA ASP A 82 13.97 -20.62 8.68
C ASP A 82 14.43 -19.16 8.83
N GLY A 83 13.66 -18.34 9.56
CA GLY A 83 13.92 -16.92 9.77
C GLY A 83 13.50 -16.03 8.60
N THR A 84 12.83 -16.57 7.57
CA THR A 84 12.22 -15.77 6.52
C THR A 84 10.91 -15.14 7.01
N PHE A 85 10.52 -14.04 6.36
CA PHE A 85 9.35 -13.26 6.73
C PHE A 85 8.37 -13.21 5.56
N VAL A 86 7.09 -13.41 5.86
CA VAL A 86 6.00 -13.24 4.89
C VAL A 86 4.97 -12.26 5.44
N ILE A 87 4.70 -11.18 4.70
CA ILE A 87 3.59 -10.28 5.00
C ILE A 87 2.26 -11.00 4.81
N GLN A 88 1.26 -10.70 5.65
CA GLN A 88 -0.07 -11.29 5.50
C GLN A 88 -0.60 -11.07 4.07
N PRO A 89 -1.03 -12.13 3.36
CA PRO A 89 -1.45 -12.03 1.96
C PRO A 89 -2.58 -11.00 1.72
N GLY A 90 -3.49 -10.84 2.69
CA GLY A 90 -4.55 -9.84 2.61
C GLY A 90 -4.03 -8.40 2.58
N ILE A 91 -3.01 -8.08 3.39
CA ILE A 91 -2.38 -6.76 3.37
C ILE A 91 -1.71 -6.52 2.01
N LYS A 92 -1.00 -7.53 1.50
CA LYS A 92 -0.37 -7.47 0.18
C LYS A 92 -1.40 -7.19 -0.91
N GLY A 93 -2.44 -8.02 -1.01
CA GLY A 93 -3.49 -7.88 -2.02
C GLY A 93 -4.23 -6.54 -1.95
N ASN A 94 -4.60 -6.09 -0.75
CA ASN A 94 -5.26 -4.79 -0.56
C ASN A 94 -4.37 -3.62 -1.00
N THR A 95 -3.07 -3.70 -0.69
CA THR A 95 -2.13 -2.63 -1.07
C THR A 95 -1.90 -2.61 -2.58
N GLU A 96 -1.75 -3.78 -3.22
CA GLU A 96 -1.63 -3.90 -4.67
C GLU A 96 -2.89 -3.37 -5.38
N TYR A 97 -4.08 -3.73 -4.88
CA TYR A 97 -5.35 -3.21 -5.39
C TYR A 97 -5.44 -1.68 -5.29
N LEU A 98 -5.07 -1.10 -4.14
CA LEU A 98 -5.05 0.36 -3.97
C LEU A 98 -4.08 1.04 -4.95
N ILE A 99 -2.90 0.46 -5.16
CA ILE A 99 -1.93 0.98 -6.13
C ILE A 99 -2.52 1.00 -7.54
N ASP A 100 -3.16 -0.09 -7.96
CA ASP A 100 -3.75 -0.18 -9.30
C ASP A 100 -4.94 0.76 -9.47
N LEU A 101 -5.76 0.93 -8.43
CA LEU A 101 -6.84 1.91 -8.36
C LEU A 101 -6.31 3.35 -8.53
N LEU A 102 -5.24 3.70 -7.82
CA LEU A 102 -4.58 5.01 -7.94
C LEU A 102 -3.91 5.22 -9.30
N LYS A 103 -3.27 4.19 -9.88
CA LYS A 103 -2.70 4.27 -11.24
C LYS A 103 -3.79 4.56 -12.28
N LYS A 104 -4.92 3.84 -12.21
CA LYS A 104 -6.05 4.05 -13.13
C LYS A 104 -6.58 5.47 -13.02
N LYS A 105 -6.81 5.96 -11.80
CA LYS A 105 -7.24 7.34 -11.56
C LYS A 105 -6.25 8.38 -12.10
N CYS A 106 -4.95 8.13 -11.98
CA CYS A 106 -3.91 9.03 -12.51
C CYS A 106 -3.98 9.13 -14.05
N ILE A 107 -4.24 8.02 -14.73
CA ILE A 107 -4.42 7.98 -16.20
C ILE A 107 -5.69 8.72 -16.62
N GLU A 108 -6.78 8.60 -15.85
CA GLU A 108 -8.04 9.29 -16.11
C GLU A 108 -7.90 10.82 -15.98
N ASP A 109 -7.21 11.30 -14.94
CA ASP A 109 -7.02 12.75 -14.70
C ASP A 109 -6.00 13.38 -15.68
N ALA A 110 -5.18 12.58 -16.35
CA ALA A 110 -4.21 13.05 -17.35
C ALA A 110 -4.80 13.23 -18.77
N LYS A 111 -6.04 12.80 -19.00
CA LYS A 111 -6.78 12.96 -20.26
C LYS A 111 -7.58 14.25 -20.28
#